data_AF-A0A158AIJ5-F1
#
_entry.id   AF-A0A158AIJ5-F1
#
_cell.length_a   1.000
_cell.length_b   1.000
_cell.length_c   1.000
_cell.angle_alpha   90.00
_cell.angle_beta   90.00
_cell.angle_gamma   90.00
#
_symmetry.space_group_name_H-M   'P 1'
#
loop_
_entity.id
_entity.type
_entity.pdbx_description
1 polymer ?
#
loop_
_entity_poly.entity_id
_entity_poly.type
_entity_poly.pdbx_seq_one_letter_code
_entity_poly.pdbx_strand_id
1 'polypeptide(L)'
;MERLSQQTVNHLVDRWTVLIKEPNRYGTGCYPDLLEADVLRLASEAEQVVAPDPFDADLIRTARSLIEAGELKIAMFKLHEVIYGRLGGR
;
A
#
# COMPACT_ATOMS: atom_id res chain seq x y z
N MET A 1 -16.89 17.24 7.28
CA MET A 1 -15.44 17.07 7.04
C MET A 1 -15.09 15.67 6.48
N GLU A 2 -16.10 14.84 6.13
CA GLU A 2 -15.92 13.44 5.71
C GLU A 2 -15.68 13.22 4.20
N ARG A 3 -16.03 14.19 3.34
CA ARG A 3 -15.82 14.04 1.88
C ARG A 3 -14.36 14.12 1.46
N LEU A 4 -13.54 14.88 2.20
CA LEU A 4 -12.11 15.03 1.92
C LEU A 4 -11.35 13.74 2.25
N SER A 5 -11.64 13.10 3.40
CA SER A 5 -11.06 11.80 3.74
C SER A 5 -11.45 10.71 2.73
N GLN A 6 -12.70 10.70 2.26
CA GLN A 6 -13.16 9.73 1.27
C GLN A 6 -12.47 9.88 -0.09
N GLN A 7 -12.29 11.12 -0.58
CA GLN A 7 -11.58 11.36 -1.83
C GLN A 7 -10.11 10.94 -1.75
N THR A 8 -9.45 11.19 -0.62
CA THR A 8 -8.05 10.82 -0.43
C THR A 8 -7.88 9.30 -0.31
N VAL A 9 -8.80 8.59 0.34
CA VAL A 9 -8.79 7.12 0.39
C VAL A 9 -9.10 6.51 -0.98
N ASN A 10 -10.03 7.08 -1.75
CA ASN A 10 -10.29 6.63 -3.13
C ASN A 10 -9.07 6.82 -4.04
N HIS A 11 -8.27 7.87 -3.83
CA HIS A 11 -7.00 8.05 -4.54
C HIS A 11 -5.99 6.93 -4.23
N LEU A 12 -5.88 6.53 -2.95
CA LEU A 12 -5.03 5.40 -2.55
C LEU A 12 -5.47 4.10 -3.20
N VAL A 13 -6.78 3.86 -3.28
CA VAL A 13 -7.34 2.67 -3.96
C VAL A 13 -7.00 2.65 -5.44
N ASP A 14 -7.18 3.77 -6.13
CA ASP A 14 -6.90 3.87 -7.56
C ASP A 14 -5.42 3.58 -7.84
N ARG A 15 -4.54 4.22 -7.04
CA ARG A 15 -3.10 4.04 -7.13
C ARG A 15 -2.66 2.60 -6.82
N TRP A 16 -3.22 1.99 -5.78
CA TRP A 16 -2.98 0.58 -5.48
C TRP A 16 -3.43 -0.33 -6.63
N THR A 17 -4.58 -0.06 -7.25
CA THR A 17 -5.15 -0.85 -8.35
C THR A 17 -4.27 -0.82 -9.61
N VAL A 18 -3.57 0.28 -9.85
CA VAL A 18 -2.57 0.37 -10.93
C VAL A 18 -1.33 -0.43 -10.55
N LEU A 19 -0.77 -0.18 -9.35
CA LEU A 19 0.48 -0.77 -8.91
C LEU A 19 0.41 -2.29 -8.74
N ILE A 20 -0.71 -2.87 -8.31
CA ILE A 20 -0.83 -4.33 -8.08
C ILE A 20 -0.64 -5.15 -9.37
N LYS A 21 -0.84 -4.54 -10.54
CA LYS A 21 -0.68 -5.22 -11.83
C LYS A 21 0.78 -5.32 -12.26
N GLU A 22 1.65 -4.44 -11.75
CA GLU A 22 3.04 -4.35 -12.17
C GLU A 22 3.92 -5.48 -11.62
N PRO A 23 3.83 -5.90 -10.34
CA PRO A 23 4.60 -7.02 -9.82
C PRO A 23 4.37 -8.34 -10.57
N ASN A 24 3.24 -8.52 -11.25
CA ASN A 24 2.98 -9.71 -12.05
C ASN A 24 3.78 -9.77 -13.36
N ARG A 25 4.36 -8.64 -13.78
CA ARG A 25 5.21 -8.54 -14.97
C ARG A 25 6.67 -8.94 -14.69
N TYR A 26 7.03 -9.09 -13.42
CA TYR A 26 8.40 -9.37 -12.97
C TYR A 26 8.46 -10.65 -12.13
N GLY A 27 9.64 -11.27 -12.10
CA GLY A 27 9.96 -12.32 -11.14
C GLY A 27 10.11 -11.74 -9.73
N THR A 28 9.79 -12.53 -8.70
CA THR A 28 10.01 -12.13 -7.30
C THR A 28 11.48 -11.76 -7.09
N GLY A 29 11.75 -10.64 -6.41
CA GLY A 29 13.12 -10.13 -6.19
C GLY A 29 13.78 -9.48 -7.41
N CYS A 30 13.09 -9.36 -8.55
CA CYS A 30 13.60 -8.69 -9.76
C CYS A 30 12.67 -7.53 -10.17
N TYR A 31 12.19 -6.78 -9.19
CA TYR A 31 11.38 -5.59 -9.45
C TYR A 31 12.28 -4.42 -9.84
N PRO A 32 11.85 -3.55 -10.77
CA PRO A 32 12.59 -2.34 -11.06
C PRO A 32 12.54 -1.40 -9.84
N ASP A 33 13.64 -0.71 -9.56
CA ASP A 33 13.76 0.22 -8.41
C ASP A 33 12.63 1.26 -8.39
N LEU A 34 12.18 1.69 -9.57
CA LEU A 34 11.07 2.63 -9.72
C LEU A 34 9.76 2.08 -9.15
N LEU A 35 9.48 0.78 -9.36
CA LEU A 35 8.29 0.13 -8.83
C LEU A 35 8.38 0.00 -7.30
N GLU A 36 9.55 -0.36 -6.77
CA GLU A 36 9.77 -0.43 -5.32
C GLU A 36 9.58 0.94 -4.66
N ALA A 37 10.11 2.00 -5.28
CA ALA A 37 9.93 3.38 -4.84
C ALA A 37 8.47 3.84 -4.89
N ASP A 38 7.70 3.47 -5.91
CA ASP A 38 6.27 3.81 -5.98
C ASP A 38 5.44 3.07 -4.93
N VAL A 39 5.76 1.80 -4.64
CA VAL A 39 5.10 1.05 -3.56
C VAL A 39 5.46 1.61 -2.18
N LEU A 40 6.71 2.03 -1.95
CA LEU A 40 7.12 2.73 -0.72
C LEU A 40 6.40 4.07 -0.55
N ARG A 41 6.21 4.80 -1.66
CA ARG A 41 5.47 6.05 -1.64
C ARG A 41 4.00 5.81 -1.29
N LEU A 42 3.37 4.79 -1.89
CA LEU A 42 2.01 4.37 -1.55
C LEU A 42 1.88 4.03 -0.05
N ALA A 43 2.84 3.30 0.52
CA ALA A 43 2.85 2.98 1.95
C ALA A 43 2.90 4.23 2.85
N SER A 44 3.70 5.22 2.45
CA SER A 44 3.82 6.49 3.18
C SER A 44 2.57 7.36 3.05
N GLU A 45 1.94 7.38 1.88
CA GLU A 45 0.66 8.06 1.67
C GLU A 45 -0.45 7.38 2.47
N ALA A 46 -0.49 6.04 2.50
CA ALA A 46 -1.44 5.30 3.33
C ALA A 46 -1.29 5.64 4.82
N GLU A 47 -0.05 5.71 5.34
CA GLU A 47 0.24 6.10 6.73
C GLU A 47 -0.30 7.50 7.07
N GLN A 48 -0.14 8.48 6.16
CA GLN A 48 -0.58 9.86 6.39
C GLN A 48 -2.09 10.02 6.29
N VAL A 49 -2.74 9.29 5.37
CA VAL A 49 -4.16 9.48 5.04
C VAL A 49 -5.06 8.66 5.96
N VAL A 50 -4.64 7.45 6.32
CA VAL A 50 -5.47 6.52 7.09
C VAL A 50 -5.43 6.81 8.59
N ALA A 51 -4.44 7.57 9.08
CA ALA A 51 -4.19 7.73 10.52
C ALA A 51 -4.25 6.36 11.22
N PRO A 52 -3.31 5.46 10.87
CA PRO A 52 -3.39 4.05 11.18
C PRO A 52 -3.53 3.82 12.70
N ASP A 53 -4.45 2.93 13.08
CA ASP A 53 -4.41 2.39 14.43
C ASP A 53 -3.15 1.51 14.61
N PRO A 54 -2.79 1.08 15.83
CA PRO A 54 -1.56 0.32 16.05
C PRO A 54 -1.43 -0.95 15.21
N PHE A 55 -2.56 -1.55 14.79
CA PHE A 55 -2.55 -2.70 13.91
C PHE A 55 -2.28 -2.29 12.45
N ASP A 56 -2.95 -1.26 11.95
CA ASP A 56 -2.68 -0.69 10.63
C ASP A 56 -1.21 -0.24 10.50
N ALA A 57 -0.64 0.36 11.55
CA ALA A 57 0.74 0.82 11.57
C ALA A 57 1.73 -0.35 11.50
N ASP A 58 1.42 -1.48 12.15
CA ASP A 58 2.24 -2.69 12.04
C ASP A 58 2.15 -3.30 10.64
N LEU A 59 0.98 -3.26 9.99
CA LEU A 59 0.84 -3.69 8.60
C LEU A 59 1.67 -2.84 7.63
N ILE A 60 1.67 -1.51 7.80
CA ILE A 60 2.50 -0.59 7.00
C ILE A 60 3.99 -0.85 7.24
N ARG A 61 4.41 -1.01 8.51
CA ARG A 61 5.79 -1.34 8.86
C ARG A 61 6.22 -2.67 8.25
N THR A 62 5.36 -3.69 8.34
CA THR A 62 5.58 -5.00 7.71
C THR A 62 5.70 -4.86 6.20
N ALA A 63 4.84 -4.07 5.55
CA ALA A 63 4.92 -3.83 4.11
C ALA A 63 6.26 -3.20 3.71
N ARG A 64 6.76 -2.22 4.47
CA ARG A 64 8.08 -1.61 4.23
C ARG A 64 9.21 -2.64 4.29
N SER A 65 9.24 -3.47 5.34
CA SER A 65 10.25 -4.53 5.46
C SER A 65 10.17 -5.57 4.34
N LEU A 66 8.97 -5.88 3.85
CA LEU A 66 8.78 -6.77 2.71
C LEU A 66 9.28 -6.17 1.39
N ILE A 67 9.15 -4.85 1.21
CA ILE A 67 9.71 -4.17 0.04
C ILE A 67 11.23 -4.27 0.05
N GLU A 68 11.86 -3.98 1.19
CA GLU A 68 13.33 -4.10 1.36
C GLU A 68 13.82 -5.55 1.16
N ALA A 69 12.98 -6.54 1.46
CA ALA A 69 13.26 -7.95 1.24
C ALA A 69 13.00 -8.43 -0.21
N GLY A 70 12.51 -7.56 -1.10
CA GLY A 70 12.14 -7.94 -2.47
C GLY A 70 10.84 -8.75 -2.56
N GLU A 71 10.00 -8.74 -1.53
CA GLU A 71 8.72 -9.44 -1.43
C GLU A 71 7.54 -8.52 -1.78
N LEU A 72 7.68 -7.78 -2.89
CA LEU A 72 6.78 -6.69 -3.27
C LEU A 72 5.30 -7.10 -3.42
N LYS A 73 5.03 -8.32 -3.88
CA LYS A 73 3.66 -8.87 -3.97
C LYS A 73 2.99 -8.98 -2.60
N ILE A 74 3.74 -9.45 -1.59
CA ILE A 74 3.24 -9.59 -0.23
C ILE A 74 3.09 -8.22 0.41
N ALA A 75 4.04 -7.31 0.18
CA ALA A 75 3.94 -5.92 0.62
C ALA A 75 2.67 -5.24 0.09
N MET A 76 2.38 -5.41 -1.20
CA MET A 76 1.17 -4.88 -1.82
C MET A 76 -0.12 -5.47 -1.23
N PHE A 77 -0.11 -6.74 -0.84
CA PHE A 77 -1.25 -7.35 -0.14
C PHE A 77 -1.46 -6.72 1.24
N LYS A 78 -0.38 -6.46 1.99
CA LYS A 78 -0.47 -5.78 3.30
C LYS A 78 -1.00 -4.35 3.18
N LEU A 79 -0.58 -3.61 2.16
CA LEU A 79 -1.12 -2.28 1.87
C LEU A 79 -2.60 -2.32 1.47
N HIS A 80 -3.04 -3.36 0.78
CA HIS A 80 -4.46 -3.57 0.48
C HIS A 80 -5.29 -3.70 1.76
N GLU A 81 -4.82 -4.49 2.75
CA GLU A 81 -5.53 -4.66 4.03
C GLU A 81 -5.75 -3.32 4.75
N VAL A 82 -4.76 -2.43 4.72
CA VAL A 82 -4.87 -1.09 5.34
C VAL A 82 -5.80 -0.16 4.55
N ILE A 83 -5.61 -0.09 3.22
CA ILE A 83 -6.35 0.85 2.36
C ILE A 83 -7.84 0.45 2.28
N TYR A 84 -8.13 -0.84 2.12
CA TYR A 84 -9.49 -1.34 1.97
C TYR A 84 -10.16 -1.68 3.30
N GLY A 85 -9.40 -2.02 4.35
CA GLY A 85 -9.94 -2.22 5.70
C GLY A 85 -10.72 -1.00 6.19
N ARG A 86 -10.32 0.21 5.78
CA ARG A 86 -10.98 1.47 6.12
C ARG A 86 -12.17 1.86 5.25
N LEU A 87 -12.34 1.26 4.07
CA LEU A 87 -13.44 1.59 3.15
C LEU A 87 -14.77 0.91 3.49
N GLY A 88 -14.79 0.00 4.47
CA GLY A 88 -16.02 -0.64 4.93
C GLY A 88 -15.84 -2.05 5.49
N GLY A 89 -14.63 -2.40 5.95
CA GLY A 89 -14.31 -3.74 6.46
C GLY A 89 -14.34 -3.89 7.98
N ARG A 90 -14.82 -2.89 8.74
CA ARG A 90 -14.91 -2.96 10.20
C ARG A 90 -16.12 -2.23 10.75
#